data_AF-A0A3N5FAS6-F1
#
_entry.id   AF-A0A3N5FAS6-F1
#
_cell.length_a   1.000
_cell.length_b   1.000
_cell.length_c   1.000
_cell.angle_alpha   90.00
_cell.angle_beta   90.00
_cell.angle_gamma   90.00
#
_symmetry.space_group_name_H-M   'P 1'
#
loop_
_entity.id
_entity.type
_entity.pdbx_description
1 polymer ?
#
loop_
_entity_poly.entity_id
_entity_poly.type
_entity_poly.pdbx_seq_one_letter_code
_entity_poly.pdbx_strand_id
1 'polypeptide(L)'
;RLTTAALLFRLFLPTCGEFVEMRFDRIMEAVRRGEVDAGVIIHESRFTYAEQGLVCLQDLGQWWEDVSGQPIPLGCIVARRSLGRDKLERIDQAIAASVEYAFASPAACLPYIREHSQETAAEVVQSHIELYVNAFSRDLGAEGMAAIEAFLSRGRQSGVLPGAAALPVFRSLL
;
A
#
# COMPACT_ATOMS: atom_id res chain seq x y z
N ARG A 1 -5.50 -6.38 11.03
CA ARG A 1 -5.59 -5.32 12.07
C ARG A 1 -4.72 -4.08 11.83
N LEU A 2 -3.41 -4.18 11.58
CA LEU A 2 -2.51 -3.01 11.39
C LEU A 2 -2.06 -2.86 9.93
N THR A 3 -3.01 -2.75 9.00
CA THR A 3 -2.70 -2.40 7.61
C THR A 3 -2.55 -0.89 7.47
N THR A 4 -1.84 -0.42 6.45
CA THR A 4 -1.72 1.02 6.14
C THR A 4 -3.10 1.67 5.99
N ALA A 5 -4.02 1.04 5.26
CA ALA A 5 -5.38 1.55 5.08
C ALA A 5 -6.18 1.64 6.39
N ALA A 6 -6.06 0.65 7.28
CA ALA A 6 -6.71 0.69 8.59
C ALA A 6 -6.11 1.78 9.50
N LEU A 7 -4.80 2.00 9.43
CA LEU A 7 -4.14 3.07 10.17
C LEU A 7 -4.56 4.45 9.65
N LEU A 8 -4.56 4.66 8.33
CA LEU A 8 -5.04 5.90 7.71
C LEU A 8 -6.47 6.22 8.13
N PHE A 9 -7.36 5.22 8.06
CA PHE A 9 -8.74 5.40 8.50
C PHE A 9 -8.85 5.80 9.98
N ARG A 10 -8.08 5.16 10.87
CA ARG A 10 -8.06 5.51 12.30
C ARG A 10 -7.47 6.88 12.59
N LEU A 11 -6.56 7.37 11.75
CA LEU A 11 -6.03 8.73 11.85
C LEU A 11 -7.04 9.77 11.33
N PHE A 12 -7.76 9.44 10.25
CA PHE A 12 -8.81 10.29 9.68
C PHE A 12 -10.03 10.40 10.59
N LEU A 13 -10.53 9.28 11.10
CA LEU A 13 -11.73 9.20 11.92
C LEU A 13 -11.47 8.44 13.23
N PRO A 14 -10.79 9.06 14.21
CA PRO A 14 -10.39 8.40 15.45
C PRO A 14 -11.57 8.01 16.34
N THR A 15 -12.74 8.62 16.15
CA THR A 15 -13.98 8.36 16.90
C THR A 15 -14.92 7.39 16.18
N CYS A 16 -14.45 6.66 15.17
CA CYS A 16 -15.25 5.63 14.52
C CYS A 16 -15.70 4.58 15.56
N GLY A 17 -16.95 4.13 15.44
CA GLY A 17 -17.55 3.13 16.31
C GLY A 17 -16.99 1.72 16.07
N GLU A 18 -17.84 0.80 15.62
CA GLU A 18 -17.44 -0.58 15.40
C GLU A 18 -16.53 -0.74 14.17
N PHE A 19 -15.41 -1.44 14.33
CA PHE A 19 -14.50 -1.76 13.24
C PHE A 19 -14.57 -3.25 12.90
N VAL A 20 -15.23 -3.57 11.78
CA VAL A 20 -15.41 -4.95 11.31
C VAL A 20 -14.26 -5.34 10.38
N GLU A 21 -13.41 -6.26 10.81
CA GLU A 21 -12.33 -6.79 9.97
C GLU A 21 -12.87 -7.88 9.03
N MET A 22 -12.68 -7.69 7.72
CA MET A 22 -13.02 -8.67 6.69
C MET A 22 -11.99 -8.65 5.57
N ARG A 23 -12.01 -9.69 4.72
CA ARG A 23 -11.17 -9.73 3.52
C ARG A 23 -11.59 -8.64 2.54
N PHE A 24 -10.61 -8.06 1.84
CA PHE A 24 -10.84 -6.92 0.94
C PHE A 24 -11.89 -7.20 -0.15
N ASP A 25 -11.90 -8.42 -0.68
CA ASP A 25 -12.83 -8.92 -1.72
C ASP A 25 -14.30 -8.98 -1.27
N ARG A 26 -14.59 -8.82 0.03
CA ARG A 26 -15.94 -8.83 0.59
C ARG A 26 -16.50 -7.45 0.94
N ILE A 27 -15.64 -6.43 0.99
CA ILE A 27 -15.97 -5.12 1.57
C ILE A 27 -17.09 -4.43 0.78
N MET A 28 -16.95 -4.33 -0.54
CA MET A 28 -17.93 -3.63 -1.38
C MET A 28 -19.32 -4.28 -1.31
N GLU A 29 -19.38 -5.62 -1.31
CA GLU A 29 -20.64 -6.35 -1.21
C GLU A 29 -21.30 -6.20 0.17
N ALA A 30 -20.52 -6.21 1.26
CA ALA A 30 -21.03 -5.98 2.61
C ALA A 30 -21.67 -4.59 2.74
N VAL A 31 -21.06 -3.56 2.15
CA VAL A 31 -21.64 -2.20 2.08
C VAL A 31 -22.93 -2.21 1.29
N ARG A 32 -22.95 -2.84 0.10
CA ARG A 32 -24.16 -2.92 -0.74
C ARG A 32 -25.34 -3.61 -0.06
N ARG A 33 -25.07 -4.60 0.80
CA ARG A 33 -26.08 -5.34 1.56
C ARG A 33 -26.53 -4.64 2.84
N GLY A 34 -25.89 -3.53 3.22
CA GLY A 34 -26.14 -2.85 4.48
C GLY A 34 -25.67 -3.64 5.69
N GLU A 35 -24.71 -4.55 5.52
CA GLU A 35 -24.08 -5.28 6.63
C GLU A 35 -23.12 -4.38 7.43
N VAL A 36 -22.58 -3.34 6.77
CA VAL A 36 -21.76 -2.26 7.35
C VAL A 36 -22.13 -0.93 6.72
N ASP A 37 -21.95 0.18 7.46
CA ASP A 37 -22.29 1.52 6.99
C ASP A 37 -21.33 2.05 5.91
N ALA A 38 -20.06 1.64 5.96
CA ALA A 38 -19.00 2.06 5.04
C ALA A 38 -17.87 1.02 4.97
N GLY A 39 -17.03 1.11 3.94
CA GLY A 39 -15.92 0.18 3.72
C GLY A 39 -14.62 0.90 3.36
N VAL A 40 -13.51 0.47 3.97
CA VAL A 40 -12.16 0.89 3.57
C VAL A 40 -11.64 -0.08 2.52
N ILE A 41 -11.73 0.30 1.24
CA ILE A 41 -11.30 -0.54 0.11
C ILE A 41 -9.82 -0.36 -0.23
N ILE A 42 -9.20 -1.39 -0.79
CA ILE A 42 -7.80 -1.43 -1.21
C ILE A 42 -7.66 -2.17 -2.56
N HIS A 43 -6.45 -2.23 -3.11
CA HIS A 43 -6.14 -2.88 -4.39
C HIS A 43 -6.97 -2.30 -5.55
N GLU A 44 -7.43 -3.16 -6.48
CA GLU A 44 -8.19 -2.79 -7.67
C GLU A 44 -9.59 -2.24 -7.37
N SER A 45 -10.13 -2.47 -6.16
CA SER A 45 -11.47 -1.97 -5.78
C SER A 45 -11.59 -0.45 -5.91
N ARG A 46 -10.47 0.29 -5.84
CA ARG A 46 -10.44 1.74 -6.08
C ARG A 46 -10.88 2.16 -7.48
N PHE A 47 -10.84 1.25 -8.45
CA PHE A 47 -11.22 1.51 -9.84
C PHE A 47 -12.64 1.00 -10.15
N THR A 48 -13.17 0.05 -9.36
CA THR A 48 -14.42 -0.66 -9.68
C THR A 48 -15.59 -0.32 -8.76
N TYR A 49 -15.38 0.40 -7.64
CA TYR A 49 -16.46 0.69 -6.69
C TYR A 49 -17.64 1.45 -7.31
N ALA A 50 -17.39 2.33 -8.29
CA ALA A 50 -18.43 3.12 -8.94
C ALA A 50 -19.39 2.24 -9.77
N GLU A 51 -18.87 1.19 -10.40
CA GLU A 51 -19.65 0.20 -11.16
C GLU A 51 -20.58 -0.61 -10.25
N GLN A 52 -20.23 -0.72 -8.97
CA GLN A 52 -21.02 -1.35 -7.92
C GLN A 52 -22.08 -0.41 -7.33
N GLY A 53 -22.23 0.82 -7.86
CA GLY A 53 -23.16 1.83 -7.35
C GLY A 53 -22.72 2.46 -6.02
N LEU A 54 -21.47 2.28 -5.62
CA LEU A 54 -20.90 2.88 -4.41
C LEU A 54 -20.32 4.26 -4.73
N VAL A 55 -20.24 5.10 -3.71
CA VAL A 55 -19.63 6.44 -3.78
C VAL A 55 -18.41 6.50 -2.88
N CYS A 56 -17.36 7.21 -3.31
CA CYS A 56 -16.21 7.48 -2.47
C CYS A 56 -16.56 8.60 -1.48
N LEU A 57 -16.55 8.27 -0.17
CA LEU A 57 -16.79 9.25 0.89
C LEU A 57 -15.56 10.11 1.18
N GLN A 58 -14.38 9.50 1.12
CA GLN A 58 -13.10 10.14 1.37
C GLN A 58 -11.98 9.33 0.70
N ASP A 59 -11.15 9.98 -0.10
CA ASP A 59 -9.87 9.42 -0.50
C ASP A 59 -8.88 9.60 0.67
N LEU A 60 -8.57 8.50 1.36
CA LEU A 60 -7.59 8.48 2.46
C LEU A 60 -6.16 8.73 1.97
N GLY A 61 -5.93 8.46 0.69
CA GLY A 61 -4.73 8.77 -0.06
C GLY A 61 -4.45 10.27 -0.07
N GLN A 62 -5.38 10.95 -0.72
CA GLN A 62 -5.36 12.41 -0.86
C GLN A 62 -5.39 13.10 0.49
N TRP A 63 -6.26 12.66 1.41
CA TRP A 63 -6.34 13.24 2.75
C TRP A 63 -4.99 13.22 3.47
N TRP A 64 -4.24 12.12 3.39
CA TRP A 64 -2.93 12.02 4.01
C TRP A 64 -1.95 13.02 3.40
N GLU A 65 -1.88 13.10 2.08
CA GLU A 65 -1.02 14.04 1.38
C GLU A 65 -1.35 15.49 1.76
N ASP A 66 -2.63 15.84 1.85
CA ASP A 66 -3.08 17.17 2.25
C ASP A 66 -2.64 17.54 3.68
N VAL A 67 -2.72 16.60 4.63
CA VAL A 67 -2.39 16.87 6.05
C VAL A 67 -0.93 16.62 6.41
N SER A 68 -0.16 15.97 5.55
CA SER A 68 1.24 15.61 5.83
C SER A 68 2.24 16.24 4.88
N GLY A 69 1.82 16.58 3.66
CA GLY A 69 2.72 16.95 2.56
C GLY A 69 3.62 15.80 2.11
N GLN A 70 3.27 14.54 2.42
CA GLN A 70 4.12 13.38 2.17
C GLN A 70 3.35 12.26 1.46
N PRO A 71 4.03 11.45 0.64
CA PRO A 71 3.44 10.26 0.04
C PRO A 71 3.10 9.21 1.11
N ILE A 72 2.25 8.25 0.76
CA ILE A 72 1.85 7.17 1.68
C ILE A 72 2.76 5.95 1.51
N PRO A 73 3.35 5.43 2.61
CA PRO A 73 4.01 4.14 2.58
C PRO A 73 2.98 2.98 2.61
N LEU A 74 2.69 2.41 1.44
CA LEU A 74 1.67 1.37 1.29
C LEU A 74 2.19 -0.06 1.52
N GLY A 75 3.40 -0.35 1.05
CA GLY A 75 3.98 -1.70 1.09
C GLY A 75 5.49 -1.65 1.16
N CYS A 76 6.09 -2.74 1.65
CA CYS A 76 7.53 -2.92 1.66
C CYS A 76 7.89 -4.40 1.53
N ILE A 77 9.10 -4.66 1.04
CA ILE A 77 9.69 -6.00 1.08
C ILE A 77 10.47 -6.12 2.38
N VAL A 78 10.16 -7.15 3.17
CA VAL A 78 10.80 -7.37 4.47
C VAL A 78 11.59 -8.66 4.44
N ALA A 79 12.87 -8.57 4.82
CA ALA A 79 13.76 -9.72 4.95
C ALA A 79 14.09 -10.02 6.41
N ARG A 80 14.17 -11.31 6.77
CA ARG A 80 14.50 -11.76 8.13
C ARG A 80 15.97 -11.50 8.43
N ARG A 81 16.26 -10.78 9.53
CA ARG A 81 17.65 -10.43 9.94
C ARG A 81 18.57 -11.66 10.11
N SER A 82 18.01 -12.81 10.48
CA SER A 82 18.74 -14.08 10.65
C SER A 82 19.31 -14.67 9.37
N LEU A 83 19.00 -14.12 8.19
CA LEU A 83 19.58 -14.55 6.92
C LEU A 83 21.07 -14.17 6.79
N GLY A 84 21.54 -13.21 7.58
CA GLY A 84 22.92 -12.73 7.52
C GLY A 84 23.15 -11.69 6.42
N ARG A 85 24.11 -10.80 6.64
CA ARG A 85 24.36 -9.61 5.82
C ARG A 85 24.53 -9.94 4.33
N ASP A 86 25.39 -10.89 4.01
CA ASP A 86 25.72 -11.22 2.61
C ASP A 86 24.50 -11.73 1.83
N LYS A 87 23.63 -12.52 2.46
CA LYS A 87 22.40 -12.99 1.82
C LYS A 87 21.41 -11.84 1.62
N LEU A 88 21.28 -10.97 2.62
CA LEU A 88 20.41 -9.81 2.53
C LEU A 88 20.84 -8.89 1.39
N GLU A 89 22.14 -8.62 1.24
CA GLU A 89 22.68 -7.79 0.14
C GLU A 89 22.43 -8.41 -1.23
N ARG A 90 22.54 -9.74 -1.36
CA ARG A 90 22.23 -10.43 -2.63
C ARG A 90 20.74 -10.41 -2.96
N ILE A 91 19.86 -10.53 -1.95
CA ILE A 91 18.41 -10.44 -2.13
C ILE A 91 18.02 -9.04 -2.60
N ASP A 92 18.59 -8.01 -1.97
CA ASP A 92 18.35 -6.60 -2.28
C ASP A 92 18.73 -6.29 -3.74
N GLN A 93 19.94 -6.69 -4.15
CA GLN A 93 20.42 -6.54 -5.53
C GLN A 93 19.55 -7.30 -6.55
N ALA A 94 19.08 -8.50 -6.20
CA ALA A 94 18.22 -9.29 -7.09
C ALA A 94 16.84 -8.64 -7.28
N ILE A 95 16.28 -8.07 -6.21
CA ILE A 95 15.01 -7.32 -6.28
C ILE A 95 15.20 -6.06 -7.13
N ALA A 96 16.25 -5.27 -6.87
CA ALA A 96 16.54 -4.07 -7.65
C ALA A 96 16.69 -4.38 -9.14
N ALA A 97 17.45 -5.44 -9.48
CA ALA A 97 17.60 -5.89 -10.86
C ALA A 97 16.26 -6.34 -11.49
N SER A 98 15.39 -6.99 -10.72
CA SER A 98 14.06 -7.40 -11.19
C SER A 98 13.16 -6.20 -11.47
N VAL A 99 13.21 -5.16 -10.63
CA VAL A 99 12.45 -3.92 -10.82
C VAL A 99 12.96 -3.18 -12.05
N GLU A 100 14.27 -2.99 -12.19
CA GLU A 100 14.87 -2.34 -13.36
C GLU A 100 14.56 -3.09 -14.66
N TYR A 101 14.56 -4.43 -14.64
CA TYR A 101 14.13 -5.23 -15.79
C TYR A 101 12.67 -4.95 -16.17
N ALA A 102 11.76 -4.90 -15.19
CA ALA A 102 10.34 -4.62 -15.45
C ALA A 102 10.13 -3.21 -16.02
N PHE A 103 10.89 -2.20 -15.56
CA PHE A 103 10.87 -0.86 -16.14
C PHE A 103 11.43 -0.82 -17.57
N ALA A 104 12.51 -1.56 -17.83
CA ALA A 104 13.13 -1.61 -19.16
C ALA A 104 12.34 -2.44 -20.17
N SER A 105 11.49 -3.37 -19.70
CA SER A 105 10.73 -4.29 -20.56
C SER A 105 9.31 -4.58 -20.04
N PRO A 106 8.41 -3.58 -19.94
CA PRO A 106 7.07 -3.77 -19.38
C PRO A 106 6.25 -4.85 -20.10
N ALA A 107 6.38 -4.92 -21.44
CA ALA A 107 5.67 -5.90 -22.26
C ALA A 107 6.04 -7.35 -21.92
N ALA A 108 7.26 -7.61 -21.44
CA ALA A 108 7.71 -8.95 -21.04
C ALA A 108 7.01 -9.44 -19.77
N CYS A 109 6.54 -8.53 -18.91
CA CYS A 109 5.83 -8.86 -17.67
C CYS A 109 4.34 -9.15 -17.89
N LEU A 110 3.74 -8.64 -18.97
CA LEU A 110 2.30 -8.70 -19.21
C LEU A 110 1.69 -10.11 -19.17
N PRO A 111 2.30 -11.17 -19.76
CA PRO A 111 1.73 -12.50 -19.70
C PRO A 111 1.57 -13.01 -18.26
N TYR A 112 2.60 -12.81 -17.44
CA TYR A 112 2.60 -13.21 -16.03
C TYR A 112 1.60 -12.39 -15.20
N ILE A 113 1.52 -11.09 -15.45
CA ILE A 113 0.57 -10.20 -14.75
C ILE A 113 -0.87 -10.65 -15.03
N ARG A 114 -1.21 -10.94 -16.30
CA ARG A 114 -2.55 -11.38 -16.70
C ARG A 114 -2.94 -12.73 -16.12
N GLU A 115 -1.99 -13.64 -15.94
CA GLU A 115 -2.24 -14.94 -15.32
C GLU A 115 -2.61 -14.82 -13.83
N HIS A 116 -2.13 -13.76 -13.17
CA HIS A 116 -2.27 -13.59 -11.72
C HIS A 116 -3.16 -12.41 -11.29
N SER A 117 -3.70 -11.64 -12.23
CA SER A 117 -4.64 -10.55 -11.94
C SER A 117 -6.09 -11.03 -11.97
N GLN A 118 -6.90 -10.58 -11.00
CA GLN A 118 -8.34 -10.84 -11.02
C GLN A 118 -9.05 -9.98 -12.07
N GLU A 119 -8.55 -8.76 -12.27
CA GLU A 119 -8.98 -7.86 -13.34
C GLU A 119 -8.13 -8.07 -14.59
N THR A 120 -8.75 -8.13 -15.76
CA THR A 120 -8.08 -8.44 -17.04
C THR A 120 -8.16 -7.31 -18.06
N ALA A 121 -8.97 -6.28 -17.79
CA ALA A 121 -9.01 -5.06 -18.60
C ALA A 121 -7.62 -4.43 -18.65
N ALA A 122 -7.09 -4.28 -19.86
CA ALA A 122 -5.70 -3.85 -20.07
C ALA A 122 -5.46 -2.45 -19.48
N GLU A 123 -6.46 -1.58 -19.58
CA GLU A 123 -6.43 -0.22 -19.07
C GLU A 123 -6.35 -0.19 -17.54
N VAL A 124 -7.12 -1.04 -16.85
CA VAL A 124 -7.10 -1.12 -15.38
C VAL A 124 -5.78 -1.69 -14.88
N VAL A 125 -5.27 -2.73 -15.54
CA VAL A 125 -3.95 -3.31 -15.23
C VAL A 125 -2.85 -2.26 -15.40
N GLN A 126 -2.87 -1.51 -16.50
CA GLN A 126 -1.88 -0.46 -16.76
C GLN A 126 -1.96 0.65 -15.70
N SER A 127 -3.15 1.17 -15.40
CA SER A 127 -3.34 2.19 -14.36
C SER A 127 -2.90 1.71 -12.98
N HIS A 128 -3.12 0.43 -12.66
CA HIS A 128 -2.66 -0.17 -11.41
C HIS A 128 -1.12 -0.18 -11.33
N ILE A 129 -0.44 -0.59 -12.40
CA ILE A 129 1.02 -0.62 -12.47
C ILE A 129 1.59 0.79 -12.34
N GLU A 130 1.11 1.75 -13.12
CA GLU A 130 1.62 3.14 -13.09
C GLU A 130 1.48 3.79 -11.72
N LEU A 131 0.40 3.47 -11.01
CA LEU A 131 0.15 4.02 -9.68
C LEU A 131 1.11 3.46 -8.62
N TYR A 132 1.38 2.14 -8.66
CA TYR A 132 2.11 1.45 -7.58
C TYR A 132 3.58 1.12 -7.91
N VAL A 133 3.96 1.15 -9.18
CA VAL A 133 5.32 0.90 -9.67
C VAL A 133 5.89 2.19 -10.23
N ASN A 134 6.65 2.91 -9.40
CA ASN A 134 7.17 4.23 -9.71
C ASN A 134 8.61 4.42 -9.17
N ALA A 135 9.09 5.65 -9.08
CA ALA A 135 10.44 5.94 -8.60
C ALA A 135 10.72 5.35 -7.20
N PHE A 136 9.73 5.36 -6.30
CA PHE A 136 9.85 4.77 -4.96
C PHE A 136 10.02 3.24 -4.96
N SER A 137 9.61 2.56 -6.04
CA SER A 137 9.85 1.13 -6.22
C SER A 137 11.31 0.83 -6.58
N ARG A 138 12.01 1.79 -7.19
CA ARG A 138 13.45 1.69 -7.50
C ARG A 138 14.29 2.09 -6.32
N ASP A 139 13.98 3.24 -5.71
CA ASP A 139 14.63 3.73 -4.51
C ASP A 139 13.69 4.66 -3.73
N LEU A 140 13.65 4.50 -2.41
CA LEU A 140 12.83 5.35 -1.53
C LEU A 140 13.37 6.77 -1.45
N GLY A 141 14.68 6.96 -1.58
CA GLY A 141 15.35 8.24 -1.37
C GLY A 141 15.06 8.85 0.01
N ALA A 142 15.45 10.11 0.18
CA ALA A 142 15.20 10.85 1.43
C ALA A 142 13.68 11.09 1.65
N GLU A 143 12.93 11.31 0.58
CA GLU A 143 11.49 11.60 0.64
C GLU A 143 10.69 10.39 1.12
N GLY A 144 10.89 9.22 0.51
CA GLY A 144 10.21 7.99 0.91
C GLY A 144 10.56 7.58 2.34
N MET A 145 11.81 7.78 2.74
CA MET A 145 12.25 7.56 4.12
C MET A 145 11.55 8.50 5.11
N ALA A 146 11.49 9.80 4.80
CA ALA A 146 10.79 10.78 5.63
C ALA A 146 9.28 10.50 5.73
N ALA A 147 8.67 10.03 4.63
CA ALA A 147 7.27 9.61 4.61
C ALA A 147 7.02 8.42 5.53
N ILE A 148 7.89 7.41 5.54
CA ILE A 148 7.80 6.26 6.44
C ILE A 148 7.92 6.69 7.90
N GLU A 149 8.93 7.51 8.22
CA GLU A 149 9.16 7.98 9.59
C GLU A 149 7.96 8.76 10.13
N ALA A 150 7.42 9.69 9.34
CA ALA A 150 6.28 10.48 9.72
C ALA A 150 5.00 9.64 9.86
N PHE A 151 4.77 8.69 8.95
CA PHE A 151 3.64 7.77 9.03
C PHE A 151 3.67 6.94 10.33
N LEU A 152 4.83 6.35 10.65
CA LEU A 152 5.01 5.59 11.89
C LEU A 152 4.91 6.49 13.13
N SER A 153 5.47 7.70 13.07
CA SER A 153 5.43 8.66 14.17
C SER A 153 4.00 9.09 14.49
N ARG A 154 3.22 9.51 13.49
CA ARG A 154 1.81 9.89 13.67
C ARG A 154 0.96 8.72 14.16
N GLY A 155 1.18 7.51 13.61
CA GLY A 155 0.49 6.32 14.08
C GLY A 155 0.78 5.96 15.54
N ARG A 156 1.99 6.24 16.03
CA ARG A 156 2.35 6.06 17.45
C ARG A 156 1.76 7.15 18.34
N GLN A 157 1.83 8.41 17.90
CA GLN A 157 1.29 9.56 18.64
C GLN A 157 -0.22 9.46 18.84
N SER A 158 -0.95 8.89 17.87
CA SER A 158 -2.40 8.65 17.97
C SER A 158 -2.76 7.39 18.78
N GLY A 159 -1.78 6.63 19.26
CA GLY A 159 -2.00 5.38 19.99
C GLY A 159 -2.48 4.21 19.13
N VAL A 160 -2.53 4.36 17.80
CA VAL A 160 -2.94 3.28 16.89
C VAL A 160 -1.82 2.24 16.72
N LEU A 161 -0.57 2.69 16.66
CA LEU A 161 0.63 1.84 16.66
C LEU A 161 1.25 1.76 18.06
N PRO A 162 1.88 0.62 18.41
CA PRO A 162 2.57 0.48 19.68
C PRO A 162 3.76 1.46 19.78
N GLY A 163 3.93 2.09 20.95
CA GLY A 163 4.85 3.21 21.16
C GLY A 163 6.35 2.87 21.18
N ALA A 164 6.75 1.59 21.19
CA ALA A 164 8.12 1.17 21.48
C ALA A 164 8.68 0.13 20.50
N ALA A 165 8.69 0.44 19.20
CA ALA A 165 9.49 -0.32 18.24
C ALA A 165 10.59 0.58 17.66
N ALA A 166 11.85 0.13 17.72
CA ALA A 166 12.91 0.73 16.92
C ALA A 166 12.44 0.82 15.46
N LEU A 167 12.79 1.91 14.77
CA LEU A 167 12.51 2.00 13.33
C LEU A 167 13.11 0.77 12.63
N PRO A 168 12.42 0.18 11.66
CA PRO A 168 13.03 -0.84 10.82
C PRO A 168 14.34 -0.32 10.24
N VAL A 169 15.33 -1.20 10.09
CA VAL A 169 16.54 -0.83 9.35
C VAL A 169 16.18 -0.92 7.89
N PHE A 170 16.05 0.22 7.23
CA PHE A 170 15.86 0.31 5.80
C PHE A 170 17.21 0.18 5.10
N ARG A 171 17.22 -0.50 3.96
CA ARG A 171 18.32 -0.41 3.01
C ARG A 171 17.77 0.23 1.75
N SER A 172 18.51 1.21 1.25
CA SER A 172 18.30 1.75 -0.09
C SER A 172 18.60 0.64 -1.08
N LEU A 173 17.74 0.50 -2.10
CA LEU A 173 17.91 -0.47 -3.19
C LEU A 173 19.07 -0.08 -4.15
N LEU A 174 19.70 1.09 -3.92
CA LEU A 174 20.83 1.65 -4.66
C LEU A 174 21.87 2.30 -3.72
#